data_AF-A0A9P8UES3-F1
#
_entry.id   AF-A0A9P8UES3-F1
#
_cell.length_a   1.000
_cell.length_b   1.000
_cell.length_c   1.000
_cell.angle_alpha   90.00
_cell.angle_beta   90.00
_cell.angle_gamma   90.00
#
_symmetry.space_group_name_H-M   'P 1'
#
loop_
_entity.id
_entity.type
_entity.pdbx_description
1 polymer ?
#
loop_
_entity_poly.entity_id
_entity_poly.type
_entity_poly.pdbx_seq_one_letter_code
_entity_poly.pdbx_strand_id
1 'polypeptide(L)'
;MPAPSPIKIATQAVTRLTTEEKYYQKELSSQNSRIEKLEADLKAGNDADGNAEFVIRQEGKALEETKAVFGPLKQRIIEAAQRLEEQIATAEDDNGTNAEELAKAKEVLASVPKDDA
;
A
#
# COMPACT_ATOMS: atom_id res chain seq x y z
N MET A 1 -2.66 -3.38 -30.25
CA MET A 1 -3.63 -2.66 -29.40
C MET A 1 -3.24 -1.19 -29.37
N PRO A 2 -4.20 -0.25 -29.31
CA PRO A 2 -3.88 1.16 -29.15
C PRO A 2 -3.19 1.43 -27.80
N ALA A 3 -2.43 2.52 -27.73
CA ALA A 3 -1.82 2.97 -26.48
C ALA A 3 -2.92 3.35 -25.47
N PRO A 4 -2.73 3.07 -24.17
CA PRO A 4 -3.68 3.48 -23.13
C PRO A 4 -3.74 5.02 -23.02
N SER A 5 -4.91 5.53 -22.67
CA SER A 5 -5.11 6.97 -22.44
C SER A 5 -4.35 7.45 -21.19
N PRO A 6 -4.04 8.76 -21.10
CA PRO A 6 -3.42 9.35 -19.92
C PRO A 6 -4.19 9.08 -18.61
N ILE A 7 -5.52 9.25 -18.60
CA ILE A 7 -6.36 8.97 -17.44
C ILE A 7 -6.32 7.50 -17.04
N LYS A 8 -6.27 6.57 -18.00
CA LYS A 8 -6.12 5.13 -17.74
C LYS A 8 -4.77 4.80 -17.13
N ILE A 9 -3.69 5.41 -17.61
CA ILE A 9 -2.34 5.23 -17.04
C ILE A 9 -2.30 5.73 -15.59
N ALA A 10 -2.82 6.92 -15.33
CA ALA A 10 -2.88 7.50 -13.99
C ALA A 10 -3.73 6.63 -13.04
N THR A 11 -4.89 6.17 -13.50
CA THR A 11 -5.77 5.25 -12.74
C THR A 11 -5.02 3.98 -12.34
N GLN A 12 -4.31 3.35 -13.30
CA GLN A 12 -3.53 2.15 -13.02
C GLN A 12 -2.38 2.39 -12.04
N ALA A 13 -1.75 3.57 -12.08
CA ALA A 13 -0.69 3.92 -11.14
C ALA A 13 -1.22 3.94 -9.70
N VAL A 14 -2.35 4.62 -9.47
CA VAL A 14 -2.99 4.69 -8.14
C VAL A 14 -3.47 3.31 -7.68
N THR A 15 -4.10 2.52 -8.55
CA THR A 15 -4.52 1.15 -8.21
C THR A 15 -3.34 0.28 -7.76
N ARG A 16 -2.20 0.33 -8.47
CA ARG A 16 -1.03 -0.48 -8.09
C ARG A 16 -0.45 -0.06 -6.75
N LEU A 17 -0.28 1.24 -6.52
CA LEU A 17 0.33 1.75 -5.29
C LEU A 17 -0.56 1.47 -4.06
N THR A 18 -1.87 1.67 -4.17
CA THR A 18 -2.82 1.33 -3.08
C THR A 18 -2.89 -0.18 -2.84
N THR A 19 -2.72 -1.00 -3.87
CA THR A 19 -2.61 -2.45 -3.72
C THR A 19 -1.30 -2.84 -3.02
N GLU A 20 -0.18 -2.23 -3.42
CA GLU A 20 1.13 -2.41 -2.78
C GLU A 20 1.07 -2.07 -1.28
N GLU A 21 0.45 -0.95 -0.91
CA GLU A 21 0.26 -0.56 0.49
C GLU A 21 -0.54 -1.60 1.27
N LYS A 22 -1.64 -2.13 0.72
CA LYS A 22 -2.44 -3.20 1.35
C LYS A 22 -1.61 -4.47 1.60
N TYR A 23 -0.72 -4.83 0.67
CA TYR A 23 0.17 -5.97 0.86
C TYR A 23 1.16 -5.72 1.99
N TYR A 24 1.76 -4.53 2.07
CA TYR A 24 2.64 -4.17 3.19
C TYR A 24 1.90 -4.11 4.53
N GLN A 25 0.64 -3.64 4.57
CA GLN A 25 -0.18 -3.68 5.79
C GLN A 25 -0.43 -5.12 6.27
N LYS A 26 -0.72 -6.03 5.33
CA LYS A 26 -0.89 -7.45 5.63
C LYS A 26 0.41 -8.08 6.15
N GLU A 27 1.54 -7.75 5.54
CA GLU A 27 2.86 -8.24 5.97
C GLU A 27 3.18 -7.75 7.40
N LEU A 28 2.97 -6.45 7.67
CA LEU A 28 3.16 -5.87 9.00
C LEU A 28 2.31 -6.58 10.07
N SER A 29 1.03 -6.85 9.77
CA SER A 29 0.13 -7.59 10.67
C SER A 29 0.61 -9.02 10.92
N SER A 30 1.11 -9.70 9.88
CA SER A 30 1.63 -11.07 9.97
C SER A 30 2.90 -11.13 10.83
N GLN A 31 3.83 -10.19 10.61
CA GLN A 31 5.06 -10.08 11.38
C GLN A 31 4.79 -9.78 12.86
N ASN A 32 3.91 -8.83 13.17
CA ASN A 32 3.48 -8.56 14.56
C ASN A 32 2.91 -9.81 15.23
N SER A 33 1.98 -10.52 14.55
CA SER A 33 1.38 -11.74 15.09
C SER A 33 2.42 -12.84 15.36
N ARG A 34 3.45 -12.95 14.49
CA ARG A 34 4.55 -13.90 14.67
C ARG A 34 5.42 -13.53 15.87
N ILE A 35 5.78 -12.25 16.02
CA ILE A 35 6.57 -11.76 17.16
C ILE A 35 5.81 -12.01 18.47
N GLU A 36 4.52 -11.65 18.53
CA GLU A 36 3.68 -11.89 19.71
C GLU A 36 3.64 -13.37 20.10
N LYS A 37 3.51 -14.27 19.11
CA LYS A 37 3.54 -15.71 19.34
C LYS A 37 4.89 -16.17 19.90
N LEU A 38 6.01 -15.73 19.29
CA LEU A 38 7.35 -16.08 19.75
C LEU A 38 7.61 -15.58 21.17
N GLU A 39 7.16 -14.37 21.50
CA GLU A 39 7.26 -13.84 22.87
C GLU A 39 6.43 -14.64 23.87
N ALA A 40 5.23 -15.09 23.48
CA ALA A 40 4.39 -15.93 24.32
C ALA A 40 5.02 -17.31 24.57
N ASP A 41 5.55 -17.93 23.51
CA ASP A 41 6.23 -19.23 23.60
C ASP A 41 7.49 -19.13 24.49
N LEU A 42 8.29 -18.07 24.33
CA LEU A 42 9.46 -17.80 25.18
C LEU A 42 9.06 -17.64 26.66
N LYS A 43 8.00 -16.86 26.94
CA LYS A 43 7.48 -16.68 28.32
C LYS A 43 6.96 -17.97 28.94
N ALA A 44 6.42 -18.89 28.12
CA ALA A 44 5.96 -20.19 28.56
C ALA A 44 7.11 -21.21 28.77
N GLY A 45 8.36 -20.83 28.48
CA GLY A 45 9.52 -21.73 28.53
C GLY A 45 9.58 -22.71 27.35
N ASN A 46 8.79 -22.47 26.29
CA ASN A 46 8.75 -23.29 25.09
C ASN A 46 9.82 -22.84 24.08
N ASP A 47 11.09 -22.83 24.49
CA ASP A 47 12.23 -22.50 23.63
C ASP A 47 13.03 -23.77 23.31
N ALA A 48 12.50 -24.58 22.39
CA ALA A 48 13.08 -25.88 22.04
C ALA A 48 14.50 -25.77 21.46
N ASP A 49 14.78 -24.69 20.74
CA ASP A 49 16.04 -24.47 20.02
C ASP A 49 17.00 -23.53 20.79
N GLY A 50 16.56 -22.96 21.92
CA GLY A 50 17.35 -22.04 22.75
C GLY A 50 17.68 -20.70 22.06
N ASN A 51 16.97 -20.35 20.99
CA ASN A 51 17.30 -19.24 20.11
C ASN A 51 16.15 -18.23 19.95
N ALA A 52 15.06 -18.38 20.71
CA ALA A 52 13.86 -17.56 20.54
C ALA A 52 14.14 -16.05 20.65
N GLU A 53 14.99 -15.60 21.58
CA GLU A 53 15.38 -14.18 21.70
C GLU A 53 16.13 -13.65 20.47
N PHE A 54 16.93 -14.48 19.82
CA PHE A 54 17.61 -14.10 18.58
C PHE A 54 16.61 -13.95 17.44
N VAL A 55 15.68 -14.91 17.31
CA VAL A 55 14.62 -14.89 16.28
C VAL A 55 13.71 -13.68 16.46
N ILE A 56 13.26 -13.38 17.69
CA ILE A 56 12.44 -12.20 18.00
C ILE A 56 13.16 -10.91 17.57
N ARG A 57 14.46 -10.77 17.88
CA ARG A 57 15.25 -9.61 17.45
C ARG A 57 15.38 -9.50 15.94
N GLN A 58 15.47 -10.62 15.23
CA GLN A 58 15.54 -10.62 13.76
C GLN A 58 14.21 -10.22 13.13
N GLU A 59 13.11 -10.80 13.61
CA GLU A 59 11.75 -10.45 13.17
C GLU A 59 11.44 -8.98 13.48
N GLY A 60 11.87 -8.46 14.64
CA GLY A 60 11.76 -7.05 14.98
C GLY A 60 12.49 -6.13 14.00
N LYS A 61 13.67 -6.51 13.50
CA LYS A 61 14.38 -5.74 12.47
C LYS A 61 13.62 -5.76 11.13
N ALA A 62 13.13 -6.92 10.71
CA ALA A 62 12.33 -7.05 9.49
C ALA A 62 11.02 -6.23 9.56
N LEU A 63 10.42 -6.14 10.76
CA LEU A 63 9.27 -5.29 11.04
C LEU A 63 9.60 -3.81 10.82
N GLU A 64 10.72 -3.33 11.35
CA GLU A 64 11.13 -1.93 11.17
C GLU A 64 11.48 -1.61 9.70
N GLU A 65 12.10 -2.55 8.98
CA GLU A 65 12.32 -2.43 7.53
C GLU A 65 10.99 -2.32 6.76
N THR A 66 10.00 -3.13 7.13
CA THR A 66 8.65 -3.08 6.55
C THR A 66 7.96 -1.75 6.87
N LYS A 67 8.07 -1.26 8.10
CA LYS A 67 7.54 0.06 8.51
C LYS A 67 8.16 1.20 7.69
N ALA A 68 9.46 1.13 7.43
CA ALA A 68 10.18 2.16 6.69
C ALA A 68 9.70 2.32 5.23
N VAL A 69 9.07 1.31 4.64
CA VAL A 69 8.50 1.38 3.28
C VAL A 69 7.27 2.29 3.21
N PHE A 70 6.48 2.37 4.28
CA PHE A 70 5.20 3.09 4.25
C PHE A 70 5.36 4.59 3.98
N GLY A 71 6.38 5.25 4.55
CA GLY A 71 6.58 6.69 4.37
C GLY A 71 6.73 7.07 2.88
N PRO A 72 7.76 6.56 2.18
CA PRO A 72 7.92 6.80 0.75
C PRO A 72 6.75 6.30 -0.11
N LEU A 73 6.11 5.19 0.27
CA LEU A 73 4.97 4.64 -0.47
C LEU A 73 3.75 5.55 -0.40
N LYS A 74 3.40 6.06 0.79
CA LYS A 74 2.31 7.03 0.98
C LYS A 74 2.54 8.30 0.19
N GLN A 75 3.76 8.83 0.20
CA GLN A 75 4.11 10.00 -0.61
C GLN A 75 3.87 9.73 -2.10
N ARG A 76 4.27 8.56 -2.61
CA ARG A 76 4.02 8.17 -4.01
C ARG A 76 2.53 8.00 -4.31
N ILE A 77 1.72 7.52 -3.36
CA ILE A 77 0.26 7.43 -3.49
C ILE A 77 -0.34 8.83 -3.61
N ILE A 78 0.04 9.76 -2.75
CA ILE A 78 -0.43 11.16 -2.76
C ILE A 78 -0.11 11.82 -4.11
N GLU A 79 1.15 11.72 -4.57
CA GLU A 79 1.56 12.28 -5.86
C GLU A 79 0.81 11.64 -7.05
N ALA A 80 0.56 10.34 -7.00
CA ALA A 80 -0.20 9.65 -8.04
C ALA A 80 -1.69 10.04 -8.01
N ALA A 81 -2.27 10.26 -6.84
CA ALA A 81 -3.65 10.72 -6.67
C ALA A 81 -3.83 12.14 -7.20
N GLN A 82 -2.92 13.06 -6.90
CA GLN A 82 -2.91 14.43 -7.44
C GLN A 82 -2.84 14.41 -8.97
N ARG A 83 -1.97 13.58 -9.57
CA ARG A 83 -1.93 13.42 -11.03
C ARG A 83 -3.23 12.84 -11.60
N LEU A 84 -3.88 11.92 -10.88
CA LEU A 84 -5.16 11.38 -11.31
C LEU A 84 -6.27 12.43 -11.26
N GLU A 85 -6.29 13.28 -10.24
CA GLU A 85 -7.19 14.44 -10.13
C GLU A 85 -7.03 15.39 -11.32
N GLU A 86 -5.79 15.75 -11.67
CA GLU A 86 -5.51 16.60 -12.83
C GLU A 86 -6.00 15.97 -14.15
N GLN A 87 -5.81 14.66 -14.32
CA GLN A 87 -6.30 13.94 -15.50
C GLN A 87 -7.82 13.86 -15.55
N ILE A 88 -8.49 13.71 -14.40
CA ILE A 88 -9.97 13.74 -14.32
C ILE A 88 -10.48 15.12 -14.73
N ALA A 89 -9.92 16.21 -14.18
CA ALA A 89 -10.33 17.57 -14.53
C ALA A 89 -10.17 17.85 -16.03
N THR A 90 -9.01 17.50 -16.61
CA THR A 90 -8.75 17.64 -18.05
C THR A 90 -9.75 16.83 -18.89
N ALA A 91 -10.10 15.63 -18.44
CA ALA A 91 -11.01 14.74 -19.14
C ALA A 91 -12.48 15.19 -19.06
N GLU A 92 -12.89 15.88 -18.00
CA GLU A 92 -14.22 16.47 -17.86
C GLU A 92 -14.44 17.67 -18.79
N ASP A 93 -13.37 18.42 -19.07
CA ASP A 93 -13.40 19.54 -20.02
C ASP A 93 -13.39 19.08 -21.50
N ASP A 94 -13.06 17.81 -21.77
CA ASP A 94 -13.04 17.22 -23.11
C ASP A 94 -14.30 16.37 -23.39
N ASN A 95 -15.14 16.85 -24.32
CA ASN A 95 -16.35 16.15 -24.79
C ASN A 95 -16.09 14.79 -25.47
N GLY A 96 -14.82 14.43 -25.74
CA GLY A 96 -14.42 13.15 -26.35
C GLY A 96 -14.01 12.06 -25.36
N THR A 97 -13.98 12.33 -24.06
CA THR A 97 -13.48 11.38 -23.06
C THR A 97 -14.39 10.14 -22.93
N ASN A 98 -13.78 8.97 -22.85
CA ASN A 98 -14.48 7.74 -22.50
C ASN A 98 -15.06 7.80 -21.07
N ALA A 99 -16.39 7.80 -20.96
CA ALA A 99 -17.11 7.89 -19.69
C ALA A 99 -16.80 6.74 -18.71
N GLU A 100 -16.49 5.53 -19.20
CA GLU A 100 -16.11 4.40 -18.34
C GLU A 100 -14.74 4.62 -17.69
N GLU A 101 -13.77 5.16 -18.45
CA GLU A 101 -12.44 5.49 -17.91
C GLU A 101 -12.54 6.60 -16.86
N LEU A 102 -13.38 7.60 -17.11
CA LEU A 102 -13.63 8.69 -16.16
C LEU A 102 -14.32 8.20 -14.88
N ALA A 103 -15.34 7.34 -15.00
CA ALA A 103 -16.02 6.76 -13.85
C ALA A 103 -15.07 5.92 -12.99
N LYS A 104 -14.24 5.08 -13.63
CA LYS A 104 -13.25 4.25 -12.94
C LYS A 104 -12.15 5.09 -12.27
N ALA A 105 -11.71 6.16 -12.92
CA ALA A 105 -10.73 7.07 -12.34
C ALA A 105 -11.26 7.68 -11.03
N LYS A 106 -12.51 8.16 -11.02
CA LYS A 106 -13.16 8.70 -9.83
C LYS A 106 -13.35 7.66 -8.73
N GLU A 107 -13.73 6.43 -9.07
CA GLU A 107 -13.84 5.32 -8.11
C GLU A 107 -12.48 5.01 -7.45
N VAL A 108 -11.43 4.89 -8.27
CA VAL A 108 -10.08 4.62 -7.75
C VAL A 108 -9.60 5.77 -6.87
N LEU A 109 -9.84 7.02 -7.26
CA LEU A 109 -9.48 8.18 -6.45
C LEU A 109 -10.22 8.20 -5.11
N ALA A 110 -11.52 7.87 -5.10
CA ALA A 110 -12.29 7.76 -3.86
C ALA A 110 -11.81 6.62 -2.94
N SER A 111 -11.14 5.61 -3.49
CA SER A 111 -10.55 4.48 -2.74
C SER A 111 -9.18 4.78 -2.14
N VAL A 112 -8.55 5.90 -2.50
CA VAL A 112 -7.28 6.31 -1.91
C VAL A 112 -7.53 6.63 -0.44
N PRO A 113 -6.77 6.03 0.50
CA PRO A 113 -6.87 6.38 1.90
C PRO A 113 -6.61 7.88 2.05
N LYS A 114 -7.58 8.60 2.60
CA LYS A 114 -7.37 9.97 3.04
C LYS A 114 -6.53 9.86 4.31
N ASP A 115 -5.22 10.03 4.19
CA ASP A 115 -4.36 10.07 5.38
C ASP A 115 -4.91 11.17 6.30
N ASP A 116 -5.25 10.79 7.55
CA ASP A 116 -5.45 11.73 8.65
C ASP A 116 -4.11 12.46 8.83
N ALA A 117 -4.10 13.75 8.46
CA ALA A 117 -2.96 14.64 8.58
C ALA A 117 -2.51 14.82 10.04
#